data_AF-A0A3P5YGI4-F1
#
_entry.id   AF-A0A3P5YGI4-F1
#
_cell.length_a   1.000
_cell.length_b   1.000
_cell.length_c   1.000
_cell.angle_alpha   90.00
_cell.angle_beta   90.00
_cell.angle_gamma   90.00
#
_symmetry.space_group_name_H-M   'P 1'
#
loop_
_entity.id
_entity.type
_entity.pdbx_description
1 polymer ?
#
loop_
_entity_poly.entity_id
_entity_poly.type
_entity_poly.pdbx_seq_one_letter_code
_entity_poly.pdbx_strand_id
1 'polypeptide(L)'
;MMTEEQRCPYHDKAKKLMNICRNPNSFGRGDCRNPNMPRNRLRLPCLRLDEWAAFTLEKLNRSKGSNFLADCLVELRDQNASKDFILLLEELLPYAQSVESYKRSSEFIFLKLVSELQMEARFSLDSILSLIAALSGDLKYDFAPFLPRLVKSLLILLNNGGLKNAETIEQIFTSWSKIIENLRFCFARDVRGALRSTLELRYYPIINEKMSKSMSCVLDLARPSQLQKGIKMILSEVAEQPERAARAGFLHYDMIVRLQKS
;
A
#
# COMPACT_ATOMS: atom_id res chain seq x y z
N MET A 1 2.89 22.38 -46.00
CA MET A 1 2.49 21.08 -45.44
C MET A 1 3.48 20.73 -44.33
N MET A 2 3.05 20.88 -43.08
CA MET A 2 3.75 20.40 -41.86
C MET A 2 3.05 19.08 -41.46
N THR A 3 3.67 18.05 -40.86
CA THR A 3 4.55 18.06 -39.69
C THR A 3 5.55 16.90 -39.65
N GLU A 4 6.83 17.23 -39.42
CA GLU A 4 7.78 16.41 -38.68
C GLU A 4 7.49 16.58 -37.18
N GLU A 5 6.92 15.57 -36.53
CA GLU A 5 6.86 15.51 -35.06
C GLU A 5 7.70 14.34 -34.55
N GLN A 6 8.93 14.68 -34.20
CA GLN A 6 9.69 14.20 -33.03
C GLN A 6 9.52 12.72 -32.66
N ARG A 7 10.36 11.88 -33.26
CA ARG A 7 10.71 10.57 -32.68
C ARG A 7 11.33 10.79 -31.30
N CYS A 8 10.57 10.49 -30.25
CA CYS A 8 11.06 10.48 -28.88
C CYS A 8 12.33 9.58 -28.80
N PRO A 9 13.49 10.10 -28.34
CA PRO A 9 14.78 9.38 -28.36
C PRO A 9 14.81 8.14 -27.44
N TYR A 10 13.75 7.92 -26.66
CA TYR A 10 13.59 6.77 -25.77
C TYR A 10 12.79 5.62 -26.41
N HIS A 11 12.13 5.83 -27.56
CA HIS A 11 11.33 4.79 -28.22
C HIS A 11 12.19 3.60 -28.67
N ASP A 12 13.36 3.87 -29.25
CA ASP A 12 14.26 2.83 -29.72
C ASP A 12 14.99 2.12 -28.56
N LYS A 13 15.26 2.85 -27.46
CA LYS A 13 15.81 2.27 -26.22
C LYS A 13 14.81 1.33 -25.54
N ALA A 14 13.52 1.69 -25.51
CA ALA A 14 12.45 0.84 -24.99
C ALA A 14 12.26 -0.43 -25.85
N LYS A 15 12.31 -0.32 -27.18
CA LYS A 15 12.31 -1.48 -28.09
C LYS A 15 13.50 -2.42 -27.86
N LYS A 16 14.69 -1.87 -27.60
CA LYS A 16 15.91 -2.66 -27.34
C LYS A 16 15.80 -3.45 -26.03
N LEU A 17 15.28 -2.83 -24.97
CA LEU A 17 14.99 -3.51 -23.69
C LEU A 17 13.92 -4.61 -23.84
N MET A 18 12.88 -4.37 -24.63
CA MET A 18 11.82 -5.35 -24.91
C MET A 18 12.31 -6.55 -25.74
N ASN A 19 13.28 -6.35 -26.64
CA ASN A 19 13.87 -7.43 -27.43
C ASN A 19 14.88 -8.28 -26.63
N ILE A 20 15.57 -7.70 -25.64
CA ILE A 20 16.45 -8.48 -24.74
C ILE A 20 15.64 -9.47 -23.89
N CYS A 21 14.41 -9.11 -23.51
CA CYS A 21 13.49 -10.00 -22.79
C CYS A 21 12.82 -11.08 -23.67
N ARG A 22 13.01 -11.05 -25.00
CA ARG A 22 12.40 -12.00 -25.95
C ARG A 22 13.30 -13.15 -26.36
N ASN A 23 14.53 -13.25 -25.86
CA ASN A 23 15.38 -14.41 -26.10
C ASN A 23 15.20 -15.45 -24.98
N PRO A 24 14.52 -16.59 -25.20
CA PRO A 24 14.20 -17.54 -24.13
C PRO A 24 15.42 -18.33 -23.64
N ASN A 25 16.60 -18.18 -24.25
CA ASN A 25 17.74 -19.08 -24.04
C ASN A 25 19.07 -18.42 -23.61
N SER A 26 19.07 -17.17 -23.15
CA SER A 26 20.34 -16.47 -22.82
C SER A 26 20.51 -16.01 -21.37
N PHE A 27 19.92 -16.69 -20.39
CA PHE A 27 20.44 -16.67 -19.02
C PHE A 27 20.54 -18.09 -18.49
N GLY A 28 21.78 -18.56 -18.45
CA GLY A 28 22.14 -19.91 -18.04
C GLY A 28 21.74 -20.23 -16.61
N ARG A 29 21.66 -21.54 -16.35
CA ARG A 29 21.65 -22.11 -15.00
C ARG A 29 22.91 -21.64 -14.27
N GLY A 30 22.78 -20.57 -13.49
CA GLY A 30 23.81 -20.07 -12.58
C GLY A 30 23.27 -20.11 -11.17
N ASP A 31 23.69 -21.13 -10.42
CA ASP A 31 23.49 -21.24 -8.98
C ASP A 31 24.27 -20.10 -8.31
N CYS A 32 23.56 -19.06 -7.86
CA CYS A 32 24.12 -18.03 -6.98
C CYS A 32 23.34 -18.02 -5.66
N ARG A 33 23.39 -19.14 -4.94
CA ARG A 33 23.13 -19.15 -3.50
C ARG A 33 24.21 -18.32 -2.82
N ASN A 34 23.85 -17.14 -2.30
CA ASN A 34 24.58 -16.51 -1.21
C ASN A 34 23.98 -17.05 0.12
N PRO A 35 24.70 -17.88 0.88
CA PRO A 35 24.17 -18.54 2.07
C PRO A 35 24.07 -17.62 3.32
N ASN A 36 24.55 -16.38 3.28
CA ASN A 36 24.68 -15.53 4.48
C ASN A 36 23.75 -14.30 4.52
N MET A 37 22.60 -14.32 3.84
CA MET A 37 21.62 -13.23 3.96
C MET A 37 20.45 -13.64 4.88
N PRO A 38 20.21 -12.95 6.02
CA PRO A 38 19.11 -13.30 6.92
C PRO A 38 17.76 -13.11 6.21
N ARG A 39 17.00 -14.21 6.16
CA ARG A 39 15.69 -14.28 5.49
C ARG A 39 14.60 -13.63 6.35
N ASN A 40 14.59 -12.31 6.47
CA ASN A 40 13.36 -11.60 6.82
C ASN A 40 12.56 -11.33 5.54
N ARG A 41 12.08 -12.42 4.93
CA ARG A 41 11.05 -12.33 3.89
C ARG A 41 9.72 -12.07 4.60
N LEU A 42 9.33 -10.81 4.68
CA LEU A 42 7.90 -10.45 4.72
C LEU A 42 7.27 -11.05 3.45
N ARG A 43 6.86 -12.32 3.52
CA ARG A 43 5.89 -12.90 2.60
C ARG A 43 4.56 -12.26 2.99
N LEU A 44 4.20 -11.16 2.34
CA LEU A 44 2.81 -10.73 2.33
C LEU A 44 2.04 -11.84 1.60
N PRO A 45 1.15 -12.59 2.27
CA PRO A 45 0.40 -13.64 1.60
C PRO A 45 -0.63 -12.94 0.71
N CYS A 46 -0.43 -12.97 -0.61
CA CYS A 46 -1.55 -12.84 -1.52
C CYS A 46 -2.40 -14.10 -1.28
N LEU A 47 -3.37 -14.04 -0.35
CA LEU A 47 -4.20 -15.19 -0.04
C LEU A 47 -4.92 -15.63 -1.31
N ARG A 48 -4.78 -16.90 -1.68
CA ARG A 48 -5.52 -17.50 -2.81
C ARG A 48 -7.03 -17.47 -2.53
N LEU A 49 -7.87 -17.63 -3.55
CA LEU A 49 -9.34 -17.50 -3.46
C LEU A 49 -9.97 -18.43 -2.38
N ASP A 50 -9.37 -19.60 -2.20
CA ASP A 50 -9.65 -20.64 -1.21
C ASP A 50 -9.18 -20.27 0.20
N GLU A 51 -7.98 -19.69 0.34
CA GLU A 51 -7.51 -19.12 1.61
C GLU A 51 -8.33 -17.88 2.02
N TRP A 52 -8.85 -17.13 1.05
CA TRP A 52 -9.81 -16.04 1.27
C TRP A 52 -11.17 -16.54 1.70
N ALA A 53 -11.66 -17.66 1.14
CA ALA A 53 -12.91 -18.25 1.60
C ALA A 53 -12.80 -18.65 3.08
N ALA A 54 -11.68 -19.25 3.50
CA ALA A 54 -11.41 -19.59 4.89
C ALA A 54 -11.27 -18.33 5.79
N PHE A 55 -10.47 -17.34 5.38
CA PHE A 55 -10.33 -16.07 6.11
C PHE A 55 -11.66 -15.30 6.22
N THR A 56 -12.46 -15.30 5.15
CA THR A 56 -13.76 -14.64 5.14
C THR A 56 -14.74 -15.39 6.02
N LEU A 57 -14.71 -16.74 6.04
CA LEU A 57 -15.53 -17.55 6.94
C LEU A 57 -15.16 -17.31 8.41
N GLU A 58 -13.87 -17.26 8.75
CA GLU A 58 -13.38 -16.91 10.09
C GLU A 58 -13.82 -15.49 10.50
N LYS A 59 -13.71 -14.52 9.58
CA LYS A 59 -14.10 -13.12 9.78
C LYS A 59 -15.62 -12.92 9.80
N LEU A 60 -16.39 -13.75 9.10
CA LEU A 60 -17.86 -13.79 9.12
C LEU A 60 -18.36 -14.46 10.41
N ASN A 61 -17.62 -15.42 10.95
CA ASN A 61 -17.90 -15.98 12.27
C ASN A 61 -17.65 -14.95 13.39
N ARG A 62 -16.69 -14.02 13.20
CA ARG A 62 -16.56 -12.81 14.04
C ARG A 62 -17.68 -11.78 13.80
N SER A 63 -18.40 -11.82 12.66
CA SER A 63 -19.24 -10.71 12.18
C SER A 63 -20.65 -10.63 12.77
N LYS A 64 -20.94 -11.28 13.89
CA LYS A 64 -22.06 -10.88 14.75
C LYS A 64 -21.56 -9.94 15.85
N GLY A 65 -21.08 -8.76 15.44
CA GLY A 65 -20.86 -7.62 16.35
C GLY A 65 -19.42 -7.10 16.55
N SER A 66 -18.39 -7.67 15.91
CA SER A 66 -17.02 -7.14 16.06
C SER A 66 -16.75 -5.94 15.14
N ASN A 67 -16.28 -4.84 15.73
CA ASN A 67 -15.79 -3.64 15.03
C ASN A 67 -14.25 -3.70 15.06
N PHE A 68 -13.58 -3.66 13.90
CA PHE A 68 -12.11 -3.80 13.85
C PHE A 68 -11.42 -2.75 14.72
N LEU A 69 -11.92 -1.51 14.68
CA LEU A 69 -11.42 -0.42 15.48
C LEU A 69 -11.65 -0.64 16.97
N ALA A 70 -12.84 -1.10 17.38
CA ALA A 70 -13.15 -1.31 18.80
C ALA A 70 -12.29 -2.43 19.40
N ASP A 71 -12.15 -3.54 18.67
CA ASP A 71 -11.29 -4.66 19.09
C ASP A 71 -9.83 -4.19 19.23
N CYS A 72 -9.34 -3.44 18.24
CA CYS A 72 -7.98 -2.89 18.25
C CYS A 72 -7.76 -1.89 19.40
N LEU A 73 -8.75 -1.04 19.72
CA LEU A 73 -8.68 -0.12 20.87
C LEU A 73 -8.58 -0.87 22.20
N VAL A 74 -9.33 -1.97 22.36
CA VAL A 74 -9.27 -2.79 23.58
C VAL A 74 -7.91 -3.47 23.71
N GLU A 75 -7.42 -4.10 22.63
CA GLU A 75 -6.10 -4.74 22.62
C GLU A 75 -4.96 -3.75 22.93
N LEU A 76 -5.01 -2.56 22.33
CA LEU A 76 -3.95 -1.56 22.50
C LEU A 76 -3.99 -0.86 23.86
N ARG A 77 -5.17 -0.73 24.48
CA ARG A 77 -5.30 -0.25 25.86
C ARG A 77 -4.54 -1.16 26.83
N ASP A 78 -4.57 -2.46 26.59
CA ASP A 78 -3.95 -3.44 27.49
C ASP A 78 -2.43 -3.57 27.23
N GLN A 79 -1.92 -3.09 26.08
CA GLN A 79 -0.52 -3.23 25.66
C GLN A 79 0.30 -1.94 25.78
N ASN A 80 -0.31 -0.76 25.65
CA ASN A 80 0.41 0.50 25.55
C ASN A 80 0.26 1.34 26.83
N ALA A 81 1.39 1.66 27.46
CA ALA A 81 1.46 2.42 28.72
C ALA A 81 1.82 3.90 28.52
N SER A 82 1.94 4.39 27.29
CA SER A 82 2.25 5.80 27.04
C SER A 82 1.07 6.69 27.44
N LYS A 83 1.31 7.69 28.29
CA LYS A 83 0.30 8.64 28.76
C LYS A 83 -0.41 9.33 27.59
N ASP A 84 0.34 9.78 26.60
CA ASP A 84 -0.22 10.52 25.45
C ASP A 84 -1.10 9.60 24.60
N PHE A 85 -0.73 8.33 24.49
CA PHE A 85 -1.53 7.34 23.79
C PHE A 85 -2.79 6.94 24.56
N ILE A 86 -2.72 6.84 25.89
CA ILE A 86 -3.90 6.56 26.73
C ILE A 86 -4.93 7.68 26.59
N LEU A 87 -4.50 8.95 26.62
CA LEU A 87 -5.40 10.09 26.42
C LEU A 87 -6.05 10.06 25.03
N LEU A 88 -5.29 9.70 24.00
CA LEU A 88 -5.83 9.47 22.65
C LEU A 88 -6.89 8.36 22.65
N LEU A 89 -6.64 7.23 23.30
CA LEU A 89 -7.59 6.12 23.38
C LEU A 89 -8.88 6.54 24.09
N GLU A 90 -8.77 7.22 25.23
CA GLU A 90 -9.92 7.73 25.99
C GLU A 90 -10.78 8.69 25.17
N GLU A 91 -10.15 9.53 24.35
CA GLU A 91 -10.84 10.45 23.44
C GLU A 91 -11.55 9.71 22.30
N LEU A 92 -10.99 8.61 21.79
CA LEU A 92 -11.53 7.87 20.65
C LEU A 92 -12.60 6.83 21.06
N LEU A 93 -12.56 6.31 22.30
CA LEU A 93 -13.46 5.28 22.81
C LEU A 93 -14.96 5.58 22.62
N PRO A 94 -15.47 6.79 22.87
CA PRO A 94 -16.88 7.12 22.67
C PRO A 94 -17.35 6.92 21.21
N TYR A 95 -16.43 7.07 20.25
CA TYR A 95 -16.75 6.99 18.83
C TYR A 95 -16.66 5.56 18.28
N ALA A 96 -16.03 4.64 19.01
CA ALA A 96 -15.86 3.24 18.59
C ALA A 96 -16.98 2.29 19.08
N GLN A 97 -18.01 2.83 19.75
CA GLN A 97 -19.07 2.03 20.38
C GLN A 97 -20.00 1.32 19.38
N SER A 98 -20.16 1.84 18.16
CA SER A 98 -21.01 1.23 17.12
C SER A 98 -20.54 1.57 15.71
N VAL A 99 -21.00 0.78 14.74
CA VAL A 99 -20.70 0.96 13.31
C VAL A 99 -21.13 2.33 12.81
N GLU A 100 -22.32 2.78 13.20
CA GLU A 100 -22.86 4.08 12.83
C GLU A 100 -22.06 5.24 13.46
N SER A 101 -21.55 5.05 14.68
CA SER A 101 -20.83 6.09 15.42
C SER A 101 -19.50 6.44 14.76
N TYR A 102 -18.67 5.45 14.43
CA TYR A 102 -17.39 5.73 13.76
C TYR A 102 -17.59 6.15 12.30
N LYS A 103 -18.63 5.68 11.59
CA LYS A 103 -18.89 6.17 10.22
C LYS A 103 -19.18 7.65 10.21
N ARG A 104 -20.05 8.12 11.11
CA ARG A 104 -20.38 9.55 11.28
C ARG A 104 -19.16 10.37 11.72
N SER A 105 -18.30 9.78 12.54
CA SER A 105 -17.15 10.46 13.14
C SER A 105 -15.82 10.11 12.45
N SER A 106 -15.87 9.47 11.28
CA SER A 106 -14.69 8.89 10.60
C SER A 106 -13.65 9.96 10.24
N GLU A 107 -14.12 11.12 9.82
CA GLU A 107 -13.29 12.30 9.54
C GLU A 107 -12.53 12.76 10.79
N PHE A 108 -13.22 12.86 11.92
CA PHE A 108 -12.62 13.27 13.20
C PHE A 108 -11.59 12.23 13.69
N ILE A 109 -11.98 10.95 13.74
CA ILE A 109 -11.09 9.86 14.15
C ILE A 109 -9.84 9.84 13.28
N PHE A 110 -10.01 9.93 11.95
CA PHE A 110 -8.89 9.93 11.02
C PHE A 110 -7.96 11.13 11.23
N LEU A 111 -8.49 12.35 11.37
CA LEU A 111 -7.69 13.55 11.62
C LEU A 111 -6.88 13.43 12.91
N LYS A 112 -7.50 12.93 13.97
CA LYS A 112 -6.85 12.73 15.27
C LYS A 112 -5.74 11.67 15.19
N LEU A 113 -6.00 10.52 14.56
CA LEU A 113 -4.96 9.50 14.40
C LEU A 113 -3.77 10.00 13.57
N VAL A 114 -4.05 10.76 12.50
CA VAL A 114 -3.02 11.29 11.62
C VAL A 114 -2.21 12.41 12.29
N SER A 115 -2.79 13.22 13.18
CA SER A 115 -2.04 14.26 13.90
C SER A 115 -0.97 13.68 14.82
N GLU A 116 -1.15 12.45 15.30
CA GLU A 116 -0.22 11.76 16.19
C GLU A 116 0.89 10.99 15.44
N LEU A 117 0.88 10.98 14.09
CA LEU A 117 1.95 10.39 13.29
C LEU A 117 3.21 11.27 13.27
N GLN A 118 3.91 11.31 14.40
CA GLN A 118 5.09 12.13 14.64
C GLN A 118 6.26 11.27 15.17
N MET A 119 7.51 11.66 14.86
CA MET A 119 8.69 10.89 15.29
C MET A 119 8.99 11.05 16.78
N GLU A 120 8.54 12.15 17.37
CA GLU A 120 8.60 12.45 18.80
C GLU A 120 7.79 11.42 19.60
N ALA A 121 6.68 10.94 19.02
CA ALA A 121 5.80 9.92 19.57
C ALA A 121 6.10 8.52 18.99
N ARG A 122 7.36 8.21 18.65
CA ARG A 122 7.72 6.95 17.97
C ARG A 122 7.25 5.66 18.67
N PHE A 123 7.13 5.69 20.00
CA PHE A 123 6.72 4.52 20.79
C PHE A 123 5.22 4.22 20.69
N SER A 124 4.40 5.16 20.20
CA SER A 124 2.98 4.96 19.93
C SER A 124 2.67 4.81 18.44
N LEU A 125 3.67 4.95 17.55
CA LEU A 125 3.45 4.90 16.09
C LEU A 125 2.83 3.58 15.64
N ASP A 126 3.33 2.44 16.11
CA ASP A 126 2.77 1.14 15.73
C ASP A 126 1.28 1.02 16.12
N SER A 127 0.94 1.48 17.33
CA SER A 127 -0.43 1.49 17.82
C SER A 127 -1.33 2.42 17.00
N ILE A 128 -0.87 3.63 16.69
CA ILE A 128 -1.60 4.61 15.86
C ILE A 128 -1.81 4.05 14.43
N LEU A 129 -0.75 3.51 13.83
CA LEU A 129 -0.78 2.92 12.50
C LEU A 129 -1.71 1.70 12.47
N SER A 130 -1.76 0.90 13.53
CA SER A 130 -2.70 -0.22 13.68
C SER A 130 -4.15 0.24 13.77
N LEU A 131 -4.43 1.33 14.50
CA LEU A 131 -5.77 1.93 14.56
C LEU A 131 -6.23 2.47 13.20
N ILE A 132 -5.34 3.10 12.42
CA ILE A 132 -5.65 3.54 11.06
C ILE A 132 -5.95 2.33 10.15
N ALA A 133 -5.18 1.24 10.28
CA ALA A 133 -5.44 0.01 9.54
C ALA A 133 -6.78 -0.63 9.94
N ALA A 134 -7.12 -0.64 11.23
CA ALA A 134 -8.41 -1.11 11.72
C ALA A 134 -9.58 -0.27 11.17
N LEU A 135 -9.45 1.06 11.21
CA LEU A 135 -10.42 2.01 10.64
C LEU A 135 -10.65 1.74 9.14
N SER A 136 -9.59 1.42 8.38
CA SER A 136 -9.74 1.06 6.96
C SER A 136 -10.51 -0.24 6.74
N GLY A 137 -10.42 -1.19 7.68
CA GLY A 137 -11.16 -2.46 7.62
C GLY A 137 -12.65 -2.30 7.89
N ASP A 138 -12.97 -1.34 8.76
CA ASP A 138 -14.33 -0.93 9.11
C ASP A 138 -15.00 -0.10 8.00
N LEU A 139 -14.31 0.93 7.48
CA LEU A 139 -14.84 1.81 6.42
C LEU A 139 -14.79 1.18 5.02
N LYS A 140 -13.84 0.28 4.76
CA LYS A 140 -13.64 -0.38 3.45
C LYS A 140 -13.62 0.65 2.31
N TYR A 141 -14.59 0.61 1.39
CA TYR A 141 -14.69 1.52 0.25
C TYR A 141 -14.74 2.99 0.68
N ASP A 142 -15.37 3.30 1.81
CA ASP A 142 -15.52 4.67 2.33
C ASP A 142 -14.18 5.22 2.87
N PHE A 143 -13.15 4.37 3.02
CA PHE A 143 -11.83 4.82 3.43
C PHE A 143 -11.03 5.44 2.27
N ALA A 144 -11.36 5.10 1.01
CA ALA A 144 -10.56 5.50 -0.15
C ALA A 144 -10.25 7.02 -0.25
N PRO A 145 -11.20 7.94 0.08
CA PRO A 145 -10.94 9.39 0.09
C PRO A 145 -9.88 9.85 1.11
N PHE A 146 -9.63 9.09 2.18
CA PHE A 146 -8.63 9.43 3.19
C PHE A 146 -7.20 9.07 2.77
N LEU A 147 -7.03 8.15 1.82
CA LEU A 147 -5.73 7.61 1.44
C LEU A 147 -4.72 8.69 0.99
N PRO A 148 -5.07 9.69 0.17
CA PRO A 148 -4.12 10.74 -0.23
C PRO A 148 -3.60 11.56 0.98
N ARG A 149 -4.46 11.80 1.98
CA ARG A 149 -4.09 12.50 3.22
C ARG A 149 -3.20 11.65 4.10
N LEU A 150 -3.48 10.35 4.20
CA LEU A 150 -2.62 9.41 4.91
C LEU A 150 -1.23 9.35 4.26
N VAL A 151 -1.18 9.20 2.94
CA VAL A 151 0.05 9.19 2.14
C VAL A 151 0.89 10.44 2.41
N LYS A 152 0.27 11.63 2.39
CA LYS A 152 0.97 12.88 2.72
C LYS A 152 1.56 12.86 4.13
N SER A 153 0.83 12.33 5.10
CA SER A 153 1.26 12.28 6.50
C SER A 153 2.38 11.28 6.72
N LEU A 154 2.32 10.11 6.07
CA LEU A 154 3.40 9.13 6.06
C LEU A 154 4.68 9.71 5.43
N LEU A 155 4.58 10.50 4.37
CA LEU A 155 5.75 11.17 3.78
C LEU A 155 6.38 12.17 4.74
N ILE A 156 5.57 12.95 5.46
CA ILE A 156 6.06 13.87 6.50
C ILE A 156 6.81 13.07 7.58
N LEU A 157 6.20 12.00 8.10
CA LEU A 157 6.81 11.11 9.10
C LEU A 157 8.15 10.52 8.62
N LEU A 158 8.19 10.02 7.38
CA LEU A 158 9.41 9.48 6.76
C LEU A 158 10.51 10.53 6.64
N ASN A 159 10.17 11.72 6.15
CA ASN A 159 11.13 12.83 5.98
C ASN A 159 11.63 13.39 7.32
N ASN A 160 10.82 13.34 8.38
CA ASN A 160 11.16 13.82 9.73
C ASN A 160 12.00 12.82 10.55
N GLY A 161 12.60 11.82 9.92
CA GLY A 161 13.53 10.88 10.56
C GLY A 161 13.08 9.43 10.55
N GLY A 162 11.85 9.14 10.13
CA GLY A 162 11.35 7.77 10.01
C GLY A 162 12.21 6.89 9.09
N LEU A 163 12.86 7.47 8.08
CA LEU A 163 13.74 6.73 7.16
C LEU A 163 15.04 6.22 7.79
N LYS A 164 15.48 6.84 8.88
CA LYS A 164 16.68 6.42 9.61
C LYS A 164 16.37 5.28 10.59
N ASN A 165 15.09 4.99 10.83
CA ASN A 165 14.64 3.98 11.76
C ASN A 165 13.98 2.81 11.00
N ALA A 166 14.64 1.66 10.98
CA ALA A 166 14.15 0.47 10.30
C ALA A 166 12.82 -0.05 10.88
N GLU A 167 12.64 0.05 12.20
CA GLU A 167 11.42 -0.35 12.90
C GLU A 167 10.25 0.54 12.47
N THR A 168 10.44 1.86 12.40
CA THR A 168 9.40 2.79 11.91
C THR A 168 9.00 2.49 10.47
N ILE A 169 9.97 2.20 9.59
CA ILE A 169 9.66 1.76 8.22
C ILE A 169 8.84 0.48 8.25
N GLU A 170 9.20 -0.50 9.07
CA GLU A 170 8.49 -1.77 9.17
C GLU A 170 7.05 -1.58 9.68
N GLN A 171 6.84 -0.80 10.73
CA GLN A 171 5.51 -0.46 11.28
C GLN A 171 4.63 0.21 10.21
N ILE A 172 5.16 1.21 9.50
CA ILE A 172 4.45 1.90 8.40
C ILE A 172 4.03 0.89 7.35
N PHE A 173 4.92 0.00 6.93
CA PHE A 173 4.61 -0.93 5.84
C PHE A 173 3.72 -2.10 6.23
N THR A 174 3.79 -2.54 7.47
CA THR A 174 2.87 -3.54 8.03
C THR A 174 1.46 -2.98 8.03
N SER A 175 1.26 -1.78 8.58
CA SER A 175 -0.05 -1.10 8.55
C SER A 175 -0.50 -0.79 7.13
N TRP A 176 0.37 -0.23 6.29
CA TRP A 176 0.05 0.07 4.89
C TRP A 176 -0.43 -1.17 4.13
N SER A 177 0.26 -2.29 4.27
CA SER A 177 -0.13 -3.53 3.59
C SER A 177 -1.50 -4.01 4.04
N LYS A 178 -1.83 -3.84 5.33
CA LYS A 178 -3.16 -4.15 5.86
C LYS A 178 -4.25 -3.24 5.29
N ILE A 179 -3.95 -1.94 5.14
CA ILE A 179 -4.86 -0.97 4.51
C ILE A 179 -5.12 -1.37 3.06
N ILE A 180 -4.06 -1.62 2.27
CA ILE A 180 -4.21 -2.03 0.87
C ILE A 180 -4.99 -3.35 0.75
N GLU A 181 -4.73 -4.31 1.63
CA GLU A 181 -5.48 -5.57 1.71
C GLU A 181 -6.98 -5.33 1.98
N ASN A 182 -7.33 -4.42 2.88
CA ASN A 182 -8.73 -4.05 3.14
C ASN A 182 -9.39 -3.35 1.94
N LEU A 183 -8.62 -2.61 1.14
CA LEU A 183 -9.09 -1.82 -0.01
C LEU A 183 -8.96 -2.52 -1.37
N ARG A 184 -8.35 -3.71 -1.42
CA ARG A 184 -7.95 -4.35 -2.67
C ARG A 184 -9.08 -4.51 -3.69
N PHE A 185 -10.30 -4.79 -3.25
CA PHE A 185 -11.46 -4.91 -4.13
C PHE A 185 -11.94 -3.56 -4.67
N CYS A 186 -11.83 -2.48 -3.87
CA CYS A 186 -12.09 -1.12 -4.32
C CYS A 186 -11.08 -0.72 -5.39
N PHE A 187 -9.79 -0.93 -5.12
CA PHE A 187 -8.72 -0.53 -6.02
C PHE A 187 -8.61 -1.41 -7.26
N ALA A 188 -8.99 -2.69 -7.19
CA ALA A 188 -9.07 -3.55 -8.37
C ALA A 188 -10.15 -3.09 -9.36
N ARG A 189 -11.21 -2.44 -8.87
CA ARG A 189 -12.29 -1.85 -9.69
C ARG A 189 -11.90 -0.50 -10.30
N ASP A 190 -11.06 0.27 -9.60
CA ASP A 190 -10.50 1.54 -10.08
C ASP A 190 -8.98 1.62 -9.84
N VAL A 191 -8.23 0.94 -10.73
CA VAL A 191 -6.76 0.90 -10.64
C VAL A 191 -6.17 2.30 -10.82
N ARG A 192 -6.79 3.17 -11.62
CA ARG A 192 -6.30 4.55 -11.80
C ARG A 192 -6.44 5.37 -10.53
N GLY A 193 -7.58 5.27 -9.84
CA GLY A 193 -7.76 5.89 -8.53
C GLY A 193 -6.70 5.44 -7.53
N ALA A 194 -6.44 4.13 -7.47
CA ALA A 194 -5.40 3.57 -6.61
C ALA A 194 -3.99 4.10 -6.95
N LEU A 195 -3.64 4.17 -8.23
CA LEU A 195 -2.35 4.69 -8.69
C LEU A 195 -2.19 6.19 -8.39
N ARG A 196 -3.26 6.99 -8.50
CA ARG A 196 -3.23 8.41 -8.11
C ARG A 196 -3.02 8.56 -6.62
N SER A 197 -3.78 7.84 -5.81
CA SER A 197 -3.72 7.96 -4.35
C SER A 197 -2.37 7.51 -3.77
N THR A 198 -1.64 6.63 -4.47
CA THR A 198 -0.35 6.08 -4.01
C THR A 198 0.88 6.69 -4.70
N LEU A 199 0.67 7.69 -5.57
CA LEU A 199 1.70 8.27 -6.45
C LEU A 199 2.98 8.67 -5.70
N GLU A 200 2.83 9.43 -4.61
CA GLU A 200 3.96 10.01 -3.90
C GLU A 200 4.83 8.96 -3.19
N LEU A 201 4.22 7.96 -2.54
CA LEU A 201 4.96 6.88 -1.86
C LEU A 201 5.56 5.89 -2.86
N ARG A 202 4.91 5.67 -4.01
CA ARG A 202 5.35 4.67 -5.03
C ARG A 202 6.76 4.95 -5.56
N TYR A 203 7.13 6.21 -5.72
CA TYR A 203 8.41 6.61 -6.31
C TYR A 203 9.50 6.94 -5.27
N TYR A 204 9.25 6.62 -4.00
CA TYR A 204 10.17 6.94 -2.92
C TYR A 204 11.28 5.86 -2.80
N PRO A 205 12.58 6.21 -2.93
CA PRO A 205 13.66 5.26 -3.28
C PRO A 205 13.87 4.06 -2.35
N ILE A 206 13.55 4.22 -1.07
CA ILE A 206 13.79 3.19 -0.04
C ILE A 206 12.62 2.21 0.06
N ILE A 207 11.44 2.64 -0.39
CA ILE A 207 10.18 1.98 -0.05
C ILE A 207 9.39 1.53 -1.28
N ASN A 208 9.84 1.90 -2.48
CA ASN A 208 9.30 1.51 -3.77
C ASN A 208 9.04 0.00 -3.90
N GLU A 209 9.92 -0.87 -3.41
CA GLU A 209 9.77 -2.32 -3.49
C GLU A 209 8.61 -2.79 -2.61
N LYS A 210 8.50 -2.27 -1.38
CA LYS A 210 7.40 -2.60 -0.47
C LYS A 210 6.07 -2.07 -1.01
N MET A 211 6.07 -0.87 -1.58
CA MET A 211 4.90 -0.31 -2.28
C MET A 211 4.48 -1.18 -3.46
N SER A 212 5.44 -1.60 -4.29
CA SER A 212 5.19 -2.49 -5.43
C SER A 212 4.56 -3.81 -4.99
N LYS A 213 5.09 -4.42 -3.92
CA LYS A 213 4.53 -5.67 -3.34
C LYS A 213 3.13 -5.47 -2.78
N SER A 214 2.86 -4.36 -2.11
CA SER A 214 1.49 -4.09 -1.63
C SER A 214 0.52 -3.89 -2.79
N MET A 215 0.95 -3.25 -3.88
CA MET A 215 0.10 -2.99 -5.03
C MET A 215 -0.10 -4.21 -5.93
N SER A 216 0.79 -5.21 -5.89
CA SER A 216 0.63 -6.42 -6.69
C SER A 216 -0.67 -7.17 -6.35
N CYS A 217 -1.13 -7.16 -5.09
CA CYS A 217 -2.39 -7.81 -4.71
C CYS A 217 -3.62 -7.12 -5.32
N VAL A 218 -3.57 -5.80 -5.52
CA VAL A 218 -4.62 -5.04 -6.22
C VAL A 218 -4.65 -5.44 -7.69
N LEU A 219 -3.47 -5.57 -8.29
CA LEU A 219 -3.30 -5.89 -9.71
C LEU A 219 -3.71 -7.34 -10.02
N ASP A 220 -3.45 -8.28 -9.10
CA ASP A 220 -3.88 -9.67 -9.21
C ASP A 220 -5.41 -9.80 -9.32
N LEU A 221 -6.17 -8.89 -8.71
CA LEU A 221 -7.62 -8.88 -8.71
C LEU A 221 -8.24 -8.01 -9.82
N ALA A 222 -7.43 -7.19 -10.49
CA ALA A 222 -7.90 -6.22 -11.47
C ALA A 222 -8.29 -6.90 -12.79
N ARG A 223 -9.43 -6.49 -13.36
CA ARG A 223 -9.84 -6.95 -14.69
C ARG A 223 -8.86 -6.44 -15.77
N PRO A 224 -8.68 -7.13 -16.90
CA PRO A 224 -7.77 -6.70 -17.97
C PRO A 224 -7.99 -5.26 -18.45
N SER A 225 -9.25 -4.80 -18.52
CA SER A 225 -9.58 -3.43 -18.90
C SER A 225 -9.12 -2.37 -17.88
N GLN A 226 -9.09 -2.72 -16.59
CA GLN A 226 -8.53 -1.86 -15.54
C GLN A 226 -7.00 -1.89 -15.53
N LEU A 227 -6.40 -3.06 -15.75
CA LEU A 227 -4.95 -3.21 -15.91
C LEU A 227 -4.43 -2.37 -17.08
N GLN A 228 -5.08 -2.43 -18.24
CA GLN A 228 -4.73 -1.60 -19.40
C GLN A 228 -4.81 -0.10 -19.08
N LYS A 229 -5.84 0.34 -18.35
CA LYS A 229 -5.96 1.75 -17.91
C LYS A 229 -4.82 2.14 -16.97
N GLY A 230 -4.47 1.27 -16.02
CA GLY A 230 -3.36 1.50 -15.10
C GLY A 230 -2.01 1.59 -15.81
N ILE A 231 -1.74 0.69 -16.76
CA ILE A 231 -0.49 0.70 -17.53
C ILE A 231 -0.38 1.95 -18.39
N LYS A 232 -1.46 2.35 -19.08
CA LYS A 232 -1.46 3.61 -19.83
C LYS A 232 -1.11 4.80 -18.94
N MET A 233 -1.68 4.87 -17.74
CA MET A 233 -1.39 5.93 -16.77
C MET A 233 0.08 5.94 -16.34
N ILE A 234 0.64 4.77 -15.99
CA ILE A 234 2.06 4.66 -15.62
C ILE A 234 2.98 5.04 -16.78
N LEU A 235 2.66 4.63 -18.02
CA LEU A 235 3.47 4.98 -19.19
C LEU A 235 3.46 6.50 -19.42
N SER A 236 2.33 7.17 -19.20
CA SER A 236 2.26 8.63 -19.21
C SER A 236 3.12 9.24 -18.10
N GLU A 237 3.05 8.74 -16.87
CA GLU A 237 3.90 9.21 -15.74
C GLU A 237 5.40 9.03 -16.04
N VAL A 238 5.77 7.92 -16.67
CA VAL A 238 7.16 7.64 -17.11
C VAL A 238 7.61 8.60 -18.20
N ALA A 239 6.73 8.91 -19.15
CA ALA A 239 7.04 9.85 -20.23
C ALA A 239 7.22 11.29 -19.69
N GLU A 240 6.43 11.68 -18.69
CA GLU A 240 6.48 13.01 -18.07
C GLU A 240 7.69 13.17 -17.13
N GLN A 241 8.00 12.17 -16.30
CA GLN A 241 9.06 12.24 -15.29
C GLN A 241 9.92 10.97 -15.27
N PRO A 242 10.76 10.72 -16.30
CA PRO A 242 11.49 9.46 -16.47
C PRO A 242 12.43 9.14 -15.31
N GLU A 243 13.11 10.14 -14.73
CA GLU A 243 14.03 9.96 -13.61
C GLU A 243 13.32 9.54 -12.31
N ARG A 244 12.16 10.13 -12.04
CA ARG A 244 11.29 9.74 -10.92
C ARG A 244 10.73 8.34 -11.19
N ALA A 245 10.29 8.09 -12.41
CA ALA A 245 9.60 6.88 -12.79
C ALA A 245 10.50 5.63 -12.83
N ALA A 246 11.79 5.80 -13.14
CA ALA A 246 12.79 4.74 -13.03
C ALA A 246 12.79 4.08 -11.64
N ARG A 247 12.38 4.82 -10.59
CA ARG A 247 12.33 4.34 -9.21
C ARG A 247 11.17 3.37 -8.93
N ALA A 248 10.15 3.26 -9.78
CA ALA A 248 9.09 2.24 -9.61
C ALA A 248 9.18 1.09 -10.62
N GLY A 249 10.39 0.80 -11.13
CA GLY A 249 10.61 -0.26 -12.11
C GLY A 249 10.02 -1.63 -11.72
N PHE A 250 10.02 -1.98 -10.42
CA PHE A 250 9.38 -3.20 -9.92
C PHE A 250 7.88 -3.26 -10.21
N LEU A 251 7.14 -2.16 -9.97
CA LEU A 251 5.70 -2.13 -10.22
C LEU A 251 5.41 -2.18 -11.72
N HIS A 252 6.22 -1.48 -12.52
CA HIS A 252 6.07 -1.48 -13.97
C HIS A 252 6.23 -2.89 -14.54
N TYR A 253 7.26 -3.62 -14.08
CA TYR A 253 7.48 -5.01 -14.45
C TYR A 253 6.30 -5.90 -14.04
N ASP A 254 5.84 -5.77 -12.79
CA ASP A 254 4.75 -6.57 -12.22
C ASP A 254 3.44 -6.44 -13.01
N MET A 255 3.12 -5.22 -13.46
CA MET A 255 1.95 -4.91 -14.29
C MET A 255 2.07 -5.47 -15.71
N ILE A 256 3.24 -5.32 -16.35
CA ILE A 256 3.48 -5.81 -17.71
C ILE A 256 3.40 -7.33 -17.78
N VAL A 257 4.02 -8.03 -16.82
CA VAL A 257 3.98 -9.50 -16.76
C VAL A 257 2.56 -10.04 -16.60
N ARG A 258 1.70 -9.33 -15.86
CA ARG A 258 0.31 -9.75 -15.64
C ARG A 258 -0.57 -9.57 -16.87
N LEU A 259 -0.43 -8.47 -17.60
CA LEU A 259 -1.14 -8.31 -18.87
C LEU A 259 -0.78 -9.39 -19.89
N GLN A 260 0.46 -9.86 -19.89
CA GLN A 260 0.87 -10.93 -20.82
C GLN A 260 0.25 -12.29 -20.49
N LYS A 261 -0.24 -12.48 -19.26
CA LYS A 261 -0.86 -13.71 -18.77
C LYS A 261 -2.39 -13.70 -18.82
N SER A 262 -3.00 -12.54 -19.10
CA SER A 262 -4.46 -12.33 -19.17
C SER A 262 -4.98 -12.39 -20.59
#